data_AF-A0A016W0N9-F1
#
_entry.id   AF-A0A016W0N9-F1
#
_cell.length_a   1.000
_cell.length_b   1.000
_cell.length_c   1.000
_cell.angle_alpha   90.00
_cell.angle_beta   90.00
_cell.angle_gamma   90.00
#
_symmetry.space_group_name_H-M   'P 1'
#
loop_
_entity.id
_entity.type
_entity.pdbx_description
1 polymer ?
#
loop_
_entity_poly.entity_id
_entity_poly.type
_entity_poly.pdbx_seq_one_letter_code
_entity_poly.pdbx_strand_id
1 'polypeptide(L)'
;MTKLSSHRSAILEMRRNGMAPSEICRRLKVNRKLVYRTLKRGTTDYLPRTGRPVTVTTARIKKIVKERLERSPCRSMRKMTTELGISRRSLHIIVEDKLGMRAYKLRKPESCQSEKMPEAP
;
A
#
# COMPACT_ATOMS: atom_id res chain seq x y z
N MET A 1 -0.22 6.57 20.56
CA MET A 1 -0.12 5.50 21.58
C MET A 1 -1.41 4.70 21.58
N THR A 2 -1.38 3.44 21.14
CA THR A 2 -2.55 2.57 21.14
C THR A 2 -2.89 2.15 22.58
N LYS A 3 -4.13 2.38 23.02
CA LYS A 3 -4.58 1.91 24.34
C LYS A 3 -4.44 0.38 24.41
N LEU A 4 -3.67 -0.10 25.39
CA LEU A 4 -3.57 -1.53 25.73
C LEU A 4 -4.96 -2.06 26.09
N SER A 5 -5.30 -3.27 25.64
CA SER A 5 -6.52 -3.93 26.11
C SER A 5 -6.32 -4.28 27.59
N SER A 6 -7.07 -3.60 28.47
CA SER A 6 -7.00 -3.72 29.94
C SER A 6 -6.97 -5.19 30.43
N HIS A 7 -7.71 -6.08 29.78
CA HIS A 7 -7.72 -7.50 30.13
C HIS A 7 -6.47 -8.26 29.70
N ARG A 8 -5.82 -7.90 28.58
CA ARG A 8 -4.63 -8.64 28.09
C ARG A 8 -3.41 -8.39 28.95
N SER A 9 -3.18 -7.15 29.37
CA SER A 9 -2.08 -6.81 30.29
C SER A 9 -2.28 -7.53 31.62
N ALA A 10 -3.49 -7.45 32.19
CA ALA A 10 -3.83 -8.11 33.45
C ALA A 10 -3.62 -9.63 33.40
N ILE A 11 -3.96 -10.31 32.29
CA ILE A 11 -3.71 -11.75 32.13
C ILE A 11 -2.22 -12.09 32.15
N LEU A 12 -1.39 -11.28 31.50
CA LEU A 12 0.06 -11.50 31.45
C LEU A 12 0.70 -11.24 32.82
N GLU A 13 0.28 -10.21 33.54
CA GLU A 13 0.71 -9.93 34.91
C GLU A 13 0.32 -11.07 35.86
N MET A 14 -0.93 -11.52 35.82
CA MET A 14 -1.38 -12.64 36.65
C MET A 14 -0.62 -13.93 36.35
N ARG A 15 -0.25 -14.16 35.08
CA ARG A 15 0.58 -15.31 34.71
C ARG A 15 2.00 -15.18 35.24
N ARG A 16 2.60 -13.99 35.22
CA ARG A 16 3.92 -13.73 35.83
C ARG A 16 3.90 -14.00 37.34
N ASN A 17 2.78 -13.70 37.99
CA ASN A 17 2.56 -14.00 39.41
C ASN A 17 2.27 -15.50 39.70
N GLY A 18 2.40 -16.38 38.70
CA GLY A 18 2.29 -17.84 38.89
C GLY A 18 0.86 -18.39 38.94
N MET A 19 -0.17 -17.57 38.70
CA MET A 19 -1.56 -18.05 38.76
C MET A 19 -1.91 -19.02 37.63
N ALA A 20 -2.73 -20.01 37.96
CA ALA A 20 -3.23 -20.98 36.97
C ALA A 20 -4.21 -20.30 36.00
N PRO A 21 -4.23 -20.66 34.69
CA PRO A 21 -5.13 -20.07 33.71
C PRO A 21 -6.62 -20.16 34.08
N SER A 22 -7.03 -21.22 34.77
CA SER A 22 -8.41 -21.43 35.25
C SER A 22 -8.80 -20.45 36.36
N GLU A 23 -7.84 -20.05 37.19
CA GLU A 23 -8.02 -19.07 38.26
C GLU A 23 -8.07 -17.65 37.70
N ILE A 24 -7.22 -17.35 36.72
CA ILE A 24 -7.24 -16.08 35.96
C ILE A 24 -8.61 -15.88 35.31
N CYS A 25 -9.19 -16.93 34.71
CA CYS A 25 -10.53 -16.85 34.11
C CYS A 25 -11.60 -16.47 35.14
N ARG A 26 -11.56 -17.10 36.32
CA ARG A 26 -12.53 -16.83 37.41
C ARG A 26 -12.38 -15.42 37.96
N ARG A 27 -11.14 -14.96 38.17
CA ARG A 27 -10.84 -13.66 38.76
C ARG A 27 -11.15 -12.48 37.82
N LEU A 28 -10.78 -12.61 36.55
CA LEU A 28 -11.04 -11.58 35.53
C LEU A 28 -12.44 -11.68 34.89
N LYS A 29 -13.20 -12.75 35.16
CA LYS A 29 -14.50 -13.05 34.52
C LYS A 29 -14.42 -12.97 32.98
N VAL A 30 -13.33 -13.48 32.41
CA VAL A 30 -13.07 -13.49 30.96
C VAL A 30 -13.20 -14.90 30.38
N ASN A 31 -13.52 -14.98 29.10
CA ASN A 31 -13.63 -16.26 28.41
C ASN A 31 -12.29 -17.00 28.42
N ARG A 32 -12.33 -18.30 28.76
CA ARG A 32 -11.17 -19.20 28.74
C ARG A 32 -10.38 -19.11 27.44
N LYS A 33 -11.06 -19.04 26.28
CA LYS A 33 -10.40 -18.89 24.97
C LYS A 33 -9.51 -17.64 24.88
N LEU A 34 -9.91 -16.53 25.51
CA LEU A 34 -9.14 -15.28 25.52
C LEU A 34 -7.85 -15.43 26.32
N VAL A 35 -7.93 -16.04 27.51
CA VAL A 35 -6.76 -16.29 28.38
C VAL A 35 -5.74 -17.15 27.65
N TYR A 36 -6.14 -18.30 27.11
CA TYR A 36 -5.21 -19.17 26.37
C TYR A 36 -4.64 -18.51 25.11
N ARG A 37 -5.44 -17.75 24.34
CA ARG A 37 -4.94 -17.00 23.18
C ARG A 37 -3.92 -15.93 23.56
N THR A 38 -4.13 -15.25 24.69
CA THR A 38 -3.22 -14.21 25.18
C THR A 38 -1.92 -14.82 25.68
N LEU A 39 -2.00 -15.90 26.45
CA LEU A 39 -0.83 -16.65 26.92
C LEU A 39 -0.02 -17.25 25.76
N LYS A 40 -0.68 -17.80 24.73
CA LYS A 40 -0.01 -18.33 23.54
C LYS A 40 0.68 -17.25 22.72
N ARG A 41 0.12 -16.02 22.70
CA ARG A 41 0.72 -14.88 22.00
C ARG A 41 1.92 -14.30 22.76
N GLY A 42 1.90 -14.30 24.09
CA GLY A 42 2.99 -13.81 24.93
C GLY A 42 3.20 -12.30 24.94
N THR A 43 2.68 -11.57 23.94
CA THR A 43 2.78 -10.12 23.81
C THR A 43 1.41 -9.45 23.91
N THR A 44 1.42 -8.20 24.39
CA THR A 44 0.23 -7.36 24.51
C THR A 44 -0.07 -6.60 23.21
N ASP A 45 0.93 -6.50 22.34
CA ASP A 45 0.88 -5.72 21.11
C ASP A 45 -0.06 -6.32 20.08
N TYR A 46 -0.73 -5.43 19.36
CA TYR A 46 -1.49 -5.82 18.17
C TYR A 46 -0.51 -6.03 17.02
N LEU A 47 -0.42 -7.28 16.56
CA LEU A 47 0.22 -7.57 15.28
C LEU A 47 -0.55 -6.82 14.17
N PRO A 48 0.16 -6.13 13.25
CA PRO A 48 -0.48 -5.51 12.10
C PRO A 48 -1.22 -6.60 11.33
N ARG A 49 -2.48 -6.34 10.97
CA ARG A 49 -3.24 -7.27 10.15
C ARG A 49 -2.59 -7.37 8.79
N THR A 50 -2.27 -8.59 8.36
CA THR A 50 -1.89 -8.85 6.98
C THR A 50 -3.10 -8.57 6.10
N GLY A 51 -3.01 -7.53 5.27
CA GLY A 51 -4.03 -7.21 4.28
C GLY A 51 -4.01 -8.18 3.10
N ARG A 52 -4.87 -7.93 2.11
CA ARG A 52 -4.86 -8.68 0.84
C ARG A 52 -3.50 -8.49 0.14
N PRO A 53 -2.86 -9.56 -0.37
CA PRO A 53 -1.61 -9.44 -1.10
C PRO A 53 -1.80 -8.58 -2.37
N VAL A 54 -0.80 -7.77 -2.65
CA VAL A 54 -0.80 -6.88 -3.82
C VAL A 54 -0.44 -7.69 -5.07
N THR A 55 -1.36 -7.77 -6.04
CA THR A 55 -1.19 -8.55 -7.27
C THR A 55 -0.60 -7.74 -8.42
N VAL A 56 -1.09 -6.52 -8.64
CA VAL A 56 -0.71 -5.71 -9.82
C VAL A 56 0.44 -4.74 -9.53
N THR A 57 0.45 -4.13 -8.35
CA THR A 57 1.43 -3.10 -7.94
C THR A 57 2.73 -3.71 -7.38
N THR A 58 3.18 -4.81 -7.98
CA THR A 58 4.41 -5.51 -7.57
C THR A 58 5.66 -4.73 -7.97
N ALA A 59 6.78 -4.96 -7.29
CA ALA A 59 8.06 -4.31 -7.58
C ALA A 59 8.51 -4.53 -9.04
N ARG A 60 8.29 -5.74 -9.57
CA ARG A 60 8.59 -6.09 -10.96
C ARG A 60 7.85 -5.19 -11.96
N ILE A 61 6.54 -5.04 -11.79
CA ILE A 61 5.73 -4.21 -12.68
C ILE A 61 6.13 -2.74 -12.58
N LYS A 62 6.41 -2.24 -11.36
CA LYS A 62 6.89 -0.86 -11.17
C LYS A 62 8.18 -0.61 -11.95
N LYS A 63 9.13 -1.54 -11.91
CA LYS A 63 10.40 -1.45 -12.64
C LYS A 63 10.16 -1.39 -14.16
N ILE A 64 9.35 -2.30 -14.70
CA ILE A 64 9.01 -2.33 -16.13
C ILE A 64 8.32 -1.03 -16.57
N VAL A 65 7.37 -0.51 -15.78
CA VAL A 65 6.67 0.75 -16.10
C VAL A 65 7.64 1.93 -16.07
N LYS A 66 8.53 1.99 -15.08
CA LYS A 66 9.55 3.03 -14.97
C LYS A 66 10.48 3.03 -16.18
N GLU A 67 11.04 1.88 -16.54
CA GLU A 67 11.93 1.73 -17.70
C GLU A 67 11.24 2.14 -19.02
N ARG A 68 9.95 1.82 -19.19
CA ARG A 68 9.18 2.21 -20.38
C ARG A 68 8.96 3.73 -20.47
N LEU A 69 8.72 4.37 -19.33
CA LEU A 69 8.55 5.83 -19.27
C LEU A 69 9.86 6.56 -19.50
N GLU A 70 10.97 6.08 -18.93
CA GLU A 70 12.31 6.65 -19.15
C GLU A 70 12.74 6.51 -20.62
N ARG A 71 12.47 5.36 -21.25
CA ARG A 71 12.79 5.13 -22.66
C ARG A 71 11.93 5.96 -23.61
N SER A 72 10.67 6.21 -23.24
CA SER A 72 9.68 6.86 -24.13
C SER A 72 8.65 7.68 -23.32
N PRO A 73 8.99 8.91 -22.90
CA PRO A 73 8.14 9.70 -22.01
C PRO A 73 6.84 10.17 -22.67
N CYS A 74 6.84 10.36 -24.00
CA CYS A 74 5.66 10.79 -24.76
C CYS A 74 4.66 9.64 -25.03
N ARG A 75 4.92 8.43 -24.54
CA ARG A 75 4.11 7.25 -24.85
C ARG A 75 2.79 7.25 -24.08
N SER A 76 1.69 7.01 -24.79
CA SER A 76 0.36 6.92 -24.18
C SER A 76 0.25 5.73 -23.20
N MET A 77 -0.29 6.01 -22.01
CA MET A 77 -0.63 5.00 -21.00
C MET A 77 -1.60 3.94 -21.54
N ARG A 78 -2.49 4.30 -22.47
CA ARG A 78 -3.44 3.34 -23.09
C ARG A 78 -2.72 2.25 -23.87
N LYS A 79 -1.66 2.60 -24.63
CA LYS A 79 -0.85 1.60 -25.34
C LYS A 79 -0.11 0.70 -24.35
N MET A 80 0.46 1.32 -23.30
CA MET A 80 1.16 0.59 -22.24
C MET A 80 0.25 -0.41 -21.50
N THR A 81 -1.03 -0.08 -21.30
CA THR A 81 -1.99 -1.00 -20.65
C THR A 81 -2.28 -2.23 -21.48
N THR A 82 -2.45 -2.07 -22.80
CA THR A 82 -2.71 -3.19 -23.71
C THR A 82 -1.52 -4.16 -23.75
N GLU A 83 -0.31 -3.63 -23.75
CA GLU A 83 0.92 -4.44 -23.81
C GLU A 83 1.25 -5.17 -22.50
N LEU A 84 0.94 -4.56 -21.36
CA LEU A 84 1.21 -5.17 -20.06
C LEU A 84 0.05 -6.05 -19.55
N GLY A 85 -1.12 -5.98 -20.20
CA GLY A 85 -2.34 -6.65 -19.73
C GLY A 85 -2.85 -6.11 -18.38
N ILE A 86 -2.58 -4.83 -18.10
CA ILE A 86 -2.91 -4.19 -16.81
C ILE A 86 -4.07 -3.22 -17.00
N SER A 87 -4.97 -3.14 -16.02
CA SER A 87 -6.04 -2.15 -16.04
C SER A 87 -5.51 -0.71 -16.07
N ARG A 88 -6.18 0.18 -16.80
CA ARG A 88 -5.82 1.61 -16.86
C ARG A 88 -5.69 2.24 -15.47
N ARG A 89 -6.63 1.92 -14.57
CA ARG A 89 -6.63 2.41 -13.19
C ARG A 89 -5.39 1.97 -12.42
N SER A 90 -5.02 0.70 -12.54
CA SER A 90 -3.84 0.18 -11.84
C SER A 90 -2.55 0.80 -12.39
N LEU A 91 -2.44 1.01 -13.71
CA LEU A 91 -1.29 1.69 -14.30
C LEU A 91 -1.17 3.13 -13.78
N HIS A 92 -2.30 3.84 -13.67
CA HIS A 92 -2.35 5.20 -13.13
C HIS A 92 -1.84 5.28 -11.68
N ILE A 93 -2.33 4.39 -10.81
CA ILE A 93 -1.87 4.27 -9.43
C ILE A 93 -0.35 4.00 -9.38
N ILE A 94 0.17 3.19 -10.31
CA ILE A 94 1.61 2.94 -10.38
C ILE A 94 2.38 4.21 -10.74
N VAL A 95 1.95 4.94 -11.77
CA VAL A 95 2.64 6.13 -12.26
C VAL A 95 2.56 7.28 -11.26
N GLU A 96 1.37 7.62 -10.78
CA GLU A 96 1.17 8.76 -9.88
C GLU A 96 1.55 8.42 -8.43
N ASP A 97 0.93 7.40 -7.83
CA ASP A 97 1.07 7.16 -6.39
C ASP A 97 2.36 6.42 -6.04
N LYS A 98 2.87 5.55 -6.93
CA LYS A 98 4.03 4.69 -6.63
C LYS A 98 5.34 5.20 -7.22
N LEU A 99 5.30 5.83 -8.40
CA LEU A 99 6.47 6.42 -9.04
C LEU A 99 6.55 7.93 -8.84
N GLY A 100 5.47 8.59 -8.39
CA GLY A 100 5.46 10.05 -8.17
C GLY A 100 5.54 10.85 -9.47
N MET A 101 5.29 10.22 -10.62
CA MET A 101 5.41 10.87 -11.92
C MET A 101 4.11 11.57 -12.27
N ARG A 102 4.23 12.78 -12.83
CA ARG A 102 3.11 13.54 -13.38
C ARG A 102 3.43 13.95 -14.81
N ALA A 103 2.40 14.12 -15.62
CA ALA A 103 2.56 14.68 -16.95
C ALA A 103 3.18 16.07 -16.84
N TYR A 104 4.30 16.28 -17.53
CA TYR A 104 4.88 17.60 -17.66
C TYR A 104 4.04 18.42 -18.64
N LYS A 105 3.72 19.68 -18.30
CA LYS A 105 3.02 20.59 -19.20
C LYS A 105 4.00 21.03 -20.30
N LEU A 106 3.92 20.39 -21.46
CA LEU A 106 4.66 20.83 -22.64
C LEU A 106 4.14 22.22 -23.05
N ARG A 107 5.00 23.25 -22.97
CA ARG A 107 4.74 24.53 -23.62
C ARG A 107 4.91 24.32 -25.13
N LYS A 108 3.98 24.83 -25.93
CA LYS A 108 4.20 24.93 -27.38
C LYS A 108 5.48 25.76 -27.60
N PRO A 109 6.46 25.28 -28.38
CA PRO A 109 7.56 26.14 -28.78
C PRO A 109 7.00 27.29 -29.62
N GLU A 110 7.49 28.50 -29.40
CA GLU A 110 7.03 29.73 -30.05
C GLU A 110 7.24 29.70 -31.57
N SER A 111 8.13 28.83 -32.06
CA SER A 111 8.42 28.61 -33.47
C SER A 111 7.27 28.00 -34.30
N CYS A 112 6.16 27.59 -33.67
CA CYS A 112 4.98 27.08 -34.39
C CYS A 112 3.88 28.14 -34.61
N GLN A 113 4.15 29.43 -34.36
CA GLN A 113 3.19 30.51 -34.64
C GLN A 113 3.33 30.99 -36.09
N SER A 114 2.50 30.39 -36.96
CA SER A 114 2.10 30.88 -38.30
C SER A 114 3.21 31.31 -39.27
N GLU A 115 3.68 30.36 -40.09
CA GLU A 115 4.10 30.68 -41.45
C GLU A 115 2.83 31.05 -42.25
N LYS A 116 2.50 32.35 -42.31
CA LYS A 116 1.70 32.85 -43.42
C LYS A 116 2.64 32.86 -44.62
N MET A 117 2.50 31.89 -45.52
CA MET A 117 3.20 31.92 -46.80
C MET A 117 2.76 33.17 -47.56
N PRO A 118 3.69 34.01 -48.08
CA PRO A 118 3.31 35.13 -48.93
C PRO A 118 2.72 34.60 -50.24
N GLU A 119 1.56 35.13 -50.62
CA GLU A 119 0.95 34.93 -51.94
C GLU A 119 1.95 35.40 -53.01
N ALA A 120 2.26 34.50 -53.95
CA ALA A 120 3.13 34.75 -55.09
C ALA A 120 2.45 35.73 -56.07
N PRO A 121 3.24 36.53 -56.82
CA PRO A 121 2.77 37.72 -57.53
C PRO A 121 1.77 37.46 -58.67
#